data_AF-A0A6M3XQH2-F1
#
_entry.id   AF-A0A6M3XQH2-F1
#
_cell.length_a   1.000
_cell.length_b   1.000
_cell.length_c   1.000
_cell.angle_alpha   90.00
_cell.angle_beta   90.00
_cell.angle_gamma   90.00
#
_symmetry.space_group_name_H-M   'P 1'
#
loop_
_entity.id
_entity.type
_entity.pdbx_description
1 polymer ?
#
loop_
_entity_poly.entity_id
_entity_poly.type
_entity_poly.pdbx_seq_one_letter_code
_entity_poly.pdbx_strand_id
1 'polypeptide(L)'
;MPVTYYDNVNGVDVKYQDIKGISYFVFSSEEDFVSFFKNSGATVPALIPDWRDAKKDEWTIADDGGIVQILYKAKLVHPKDYQYKEAGKNWSEKGWCRTVVGSFVCKKKYLMDTNFDEHKSRYMFSKSGNTYVEFVEKRKNATKKEIAFALSISRGVSNTHDIVAKYMEIFACNDVVKAKAHAFLLLRQERIMRIVTEEVKNKAAELGITPEFVLSGVKDLAENARREDVKLNSLIKCGDYIEMEKEVGNSSNSNMIGAFGSVIERQIGGSAMKSLIEESTIDVDSEQILSGTDVASSRGAVSNDGDNKEKEISGNIEVERDIVKDVRGCLKEAGYSV
;
A
#
# COMPACT_ATOMS: atom_id res chain seq x y z
N MET A 1 2.66 10.71 -11.70
CA MET A 1 3.41 10.09 -12.81
C MET A 1 4.85 10.56 -12.71
N PRO A 2 5.87 9.72 -12.99
CA PRO A 2 7.22 10.24 -13.16
C PRO A 2 7.18 11.31 -14.25
N VAL A 3 7.65 12.51 -13.94
CA VAL A 3 7.69 13.60 -14.92
C VAL A 3 8.92 13.35 -15.79
N THR A 4 8.68 13.01 -17.04
CA THR A 4 9.73 12.93 -18.04
C THR A 4 9.98 14.32 -18.59
N TYR A 5 11.22 14.76 -18.52
CA TYR A 5 11.64 16.02 -19.08
C TYR A 5 12.41 15.78 -20.37
N TYR A 6 12.19 16.68 -21.33
CA TYR A 6 12.91 16.77 -22.58
C TYR A 6 13.65 18.08 -22.55
N ASP A 7 14.97 18.03 -22.64
CA ASP A 7 15.77 19.24 -22.64
C ASP A 7 16.98 19.09 -23.54
N ASN A 8 17.45 20.21 -24.06
CA ASN A 8 18.69 20.28 -24.80
C ASN A 8 19.80 20.60 -23.81
N VAL A 9 20.49 19.55 -23.35
CA VAL A 9 21.55 19.68 -22.35
C VAL A 9 22.88 19.45 -23.04
N ASN A 10 23.79 20.41 -22.91
CA ASN A 10 25.10 20.39 -23.58
C ASN A 10 25.00 20.21 -25.11
N GLY A 11 23.95 20.74 -25.75
CA GLY A 11 23.75 20.66 -27.21
C GLY A 11 23.14 19.34 -27.69
N VAL A 12 22.65 18.49 -26.78
CA VAL A 12 22.09 17.17 -27.08
C VAL A 12 20.68 17.06 -26.51
N ASP A 13 19.75 16.57 -27.32
CA ASP A 13 18.38 16.31 -26.87
C ASP A 13 18.34 15.03 -26.03
N VAL A 14 18.03 15.19 -24.74
CA VAL A 14 18.04 14.09 -23.77
C VAL A 14 16.71 13.97 -23.06
N LYS A 15 16.35 12.73 -22.71
CA LYS A 15 15.26 12.44 -21.78
C LYS A 15 15.85 12.29 -20.39
N TYR A 16 15.23 12.86 -19.37
CA TYR A 16 15.68 12.64 -18.00
C TYR A 16 14.56 12.60 -16.98
N GLN A 17 14.90 12.08 -15.81
CA GLN A 17 14.06 12.13 -14.62
C GLN A 17 14.90 12.43 -13.38
N ASP A 18 14.39 13.30 -12.52
CA ASP A 18 15.02 13.63 -11.24
C ASP A 18 14.62 12.62 -10.17
N ILE A 19 15.62 12.10 -9.46
CA ILE A 19 15.44 11.18 -8.34
C ILE A 19 16.28 11.70 -7.17
N LYS A 20 15.63 12.07 -6.07
CA LYS A 20 16.27 12.60 -4.85
C LYS A 20 17.24 13.76 -5.13
N GLY A 21 16.88 14.65 -6.07
CA GLY A 21 17.67 15.82 -6.46
C GLY A 21 18.81 15.55 -7.44
N ILE A 22 18.90 14.34 -7.99
CA ILE A 22 19.88 13.95 -9.02
C ILE A 22 19.15 13.66 -10.33
N SER A 23 19.55 14.32 -11.42
CA SER A 23 19.01 14.08 -12.75
C SER A 23 19.67 12.87 -13.40
N TYR A 24 18.85 11.89 -13.79
CA TYR A 24 19.30 10.69 -14.49
C TYR A 24 18.87 10.75 -15.95
N PHE A 25 19.84 10.65 -16.85
CA PHE A 25 19.66 10.85 -18.29
C PHE A 25 19.49 9.52 -19.03
N VAL A 26 18.75 9.60 -20.14
CA VAL A 26 18.56 8.58 -21.16
C VAL A 26 18.90 9.21 -22.51
N PHE A 27 19.81 8.57 -23.24
CA PHE A 27 20.23 9.03 -24.56
C PHE A 27 19.66 8.12 -25.64
N SER A 28 19.33 8.70 -26.78
CA SER A 28 18.76 7.96 -27.92
C SER A 28 19.82 7.21 -28.72
N SER A 29 21.08 7.68 -28.69
CA SER A 29 22.18 7.12 -29.46
C SER A 29 23.53 7.23 -28.74
N GLU A 30 24.52 6.44 -29.19
CA GLU A 30 25.91 6.53 -28.72
C GLU A 30 26.56 7.87 -29.09
N GLU A 31 26.18 8.44 -30.23
CA GLU A 31 26.67 9.75 -30.67
C GLU A 31 26.23 10.87 -29.73
N ASP A 32 24.97 10.85 -29.31
CA ASP A 32 24.40 11.77 -28.32
C ASP A 32 25.10 11.63 -26.97
N PHE A 33 25.30 10.40 -26.51
CA PHE A 33 26.01 10.10 -25.26
C PHE A 33 27.44 10.65 -25.28
N VAL A 34 28.21 10.35 -26.33
CA VAL A 34 29.59 10.82 -26.48
C VAL A 34 29.64 12.34 -26.56
N SER A 35 28.73 12.96 -27.32
CA SER A 35 28.67 14.41 -27.49
C SER A 35 28.34 15.12 -26.19
N PHE A 36 27.39 14.60 -25.40
CA PHE A 36 27.03 15.15 -24.10
C PHE A 36 28.23 15.26 -23.16
N PHE A 37 29.00 14.17 -23.01
CA PHE A 37 30.17 14.16 -22.12
C PHE A 37 31.30 15.04 -22.66
N LYS A 38 31.56 15.01 -23.99
CA LYS A 38 32.58 15.89 -24.61
C LYS A 38 32.25 17.38 -24.45
N ASN A 39 31.00 17.76 -24.69
CA ASN A 39 30.55 19.15 -24.59
C ASN A 39 30.56 19.66 -23.14
N SER A 40 30.37 18.76 -22.17
CA SER A 40 30.53 19.07 -20.74
C SER A 40 31.99 19.16 -20.26
N GLY A 41 32.97 18.78 -21.09
CA GLY A 41 34.38 18.68 -20.71
C GLY A 41 34.72 17.48 -19.81
N ALA A 42 33.80 16.54 -19.65
CA ALA A 42 33.97 15.33 -18.83
C ALA A 42 34.53 14.15 -19.65
N THR A 43 35.15 13.20 -18.96
CA THR A 43 35.59 11.94 -19.57
C THR A 43 34.37 11.09 -19.93
N VAL A 44 34.32 10.60 -21.17
CA VAL A 44 33.24 9.71 -21.63
C VAL A 44 33.31 8.38 -20.87
N PRO A 45 32.25 7.99 -20.15
CA PRO A 45 32.22 6.71 -19.45
C PRO A 45 32.25 5.51 -20.41
N ALA A 46 32.75 4.37 -19.92
CA ALA A 46 32.72 3.13 -20.69
C ALA A 46 31.27 2.61 -20.84
N LEU A 47 30.91 2.22 -22.06
CA LEU A 47 29.61 1.62 -22.38
C LEU A 47 29.70 0.09 -22.34
N ILE A 48 28.81 -0.52 -21.56
CA ILE A 48 28.63 -1.97 -21.54
C ILE A 48 27.65 -2.37 -22.66
N PRO A 49 28.02 -3.26 -23.59
CA PRO A 49 27.12 -3.65 -24.68
C PRO A 49 25.91 -4.49 -24.23
N ASP A 50 26.09 -5.39 -23.25
CA ASP A 50 24.98 -6.18 -22.69
C ASP A 50 24.64 -5.68 -21.29
N TRP A 51 23.49 -5.02 -21.16
CA TRP A 51 22.97 -4.50 -19.90
C TRP A 51 22.80 -5.56 -18.82
N ARG A 52 22.70 -6.83 -19.20
CA ARG A 52 22.60 -7.95 -18.24
C ARG A 52 23.89 -8.13 -17.45
N ASP A 53 25.03 -7.67 -17.98
CA ASP A 53 26.33 -7.74 -17.33
C ASP A 53 26.72 -6.44 -16.61
N ALA A 54 26.14 -5.30 -17.01
CA ALA A 54 26.39 -4.00 -16.39
C ALA A 54 26.13 -3.99 -14.87
N LYS A 55 27.03 -3.38 -14.11
CA LYS A 55 26.93 -3.24 -12.64
C LYS A 55 26.23 -1.94 -12.28
N LYS A 56 25.99 -1.75 -10.97
CA LYS A 56 25.46 -0.49 -10.45
C LYS A 56 26.38 0.68 -10.86
N ASP A 57 25.75 1.78 -11.25
CA ASP A 57 26.33 3.05 -11.68
C ASP A 57 27.05 3.01 -13.04
N GLU A 58 27.09 1.86 -13.72
CA GLU A 58 27.62 1.71 -15.08
C GLU A 58 26.58 2.08 -16.15
N TRP A 59 27.08 2.53 -17.30
CA TRP A 59 26.28 2.87 -18.49
C TRP A 59 26.20 1.69 -19.44
N THR A 60 25.02 1.48 -20.03
CA THR A 60 24.78 0.34 -20.91
C THR A 60 23.87 0.69 -22.07
N ILE A 61 23.97 -0.13 -23.12
CA ILE A 61 23.08 -0.09 -24.28
C ILE A 61 21.87 -1.00 -24.00
N ALA A 62 20.66 -0.47 -24.16
CA ALA A 62 19.41 -1.19 -24.09
C ALA A 62 19.10 -1.91 -25.42
N ASP A 63 18.13 -2.83 -25.42
CA ASP A 63 17.83 -3.63 -26.62
C ASP A 63 17.13 -2.81 -27.73
N ASP A 64 16.62 -1.61 -27.41
CA ASP A 64 16.07 -0.62 -28.36
C ASP A 64 17.13 0.36 -28.90
N GLY A 65 18.40 0.21 -28.48
CA GLY A 65 19.51 1.08 -28.87
C GLY A 65 19.70 2.32 -27.98
N GLY A 66 18.79 2.57 -27.04
CA GLY A 66 18.94 3.65 -26.07
C GLY A 66 20.06 3.40 -25.07
N ILE A 67 20.64 4.46 -24.52
CA ILE A 67 21.70 4.39 -23.51
C ILE A 67 21.18 4.87 -22.17
N VAL A 68 21.41 4.05 -21.14
CA VAL A 68 20.89 4.29 -19.80
C VAL A 68 21.87 3.81 -18.72
N GLN A 69 21.81 4.45 -17.55
CA GLN A 69 22.58 4.05 -16.38
C GLN A 69 21.82 3.02 -15.52
N ILE A 70 22.55 2.03 -15.01
CA ILE A 70 22.02 1.08 -14.02
C ILE A 70 22.06 1.71 -12.62
N LEU A 71 20.90 2.00 -12.05
CA LEU A 71 20.78 2.62 -10.72
C LEU A 71 20.92 1.60 -9.59
N TYR A 72 20.52 0.35 -9.86
CA TYR A 72 20.53 -0.72 -8.87
C TYR A 72 20.65 -2.08 -9.55
N LYS A 73 21.32 -3.03 -8.89
CA LYS A 73 21.41 -4.42 -9.33
C LYS A 73 21.37 -5.36 -8.13
N ALA A 74 20.53 -6.38 -8.19
CA ALA A 74 20.41 -7.37 -7.13
C ALA A 74 20.07 -8.75 -7.66
N LYS A 75 20.27 -9.76 -6.81
CA LYS A 75 19.81 -11.13 -7.09
C LYS A 75 18.29 -11.20 -6.98
N LEU A 76 17.66 -11.98 -7.85
CA LEU A 76 16.23 -12.25 -7.76
C LEU A 76 16.05 -13.60 -7.08
N VAL A 77 15.43 -13.60 -5.91
CA VAL A 77 15.06 -14.84 -5.20
C VAL A 77 13.68 -15.27 -5.68
N HIS A 78 13.57 -16.48 -6.19
CA HIS A 78 12.29 -17.06 -6.60
C HIS A 78 11.84 -18.11 -5.56
N PRO A 79 10.53 -18.18 -5.21
CA PRO A 79 10.04 -19.14 -4.22
C PRO A 79 10.34 -20.61 -4.53
N LYS A 80 10.56 -20.94 -5.82
CA LYS A 80 10.95 -22.28 -6.27
C LYS A 80 12.47 -22.45 -6.47
N ASP A 81 13.29 -21.54 -5.96
CA ASP A 81 14.75 -21.62 -6.12
C ASP A 81 15.34 -22.91 -5.56
N TYR A 82 14.70 -23.54 -4.57
CA TYR A 82 15.10 -24.85 -4.10
C TYR A 82 15.06 -25.92 -5.21
N GLN A 83 14.00 -25.93 -6.03
CA GLN A 83 13.84 -26.86 -7.16
C GLN A 83 14.86 -26.58 -8.27
N TYR A 84 15.18 -25.30 -8.51
CA TYR A 84 16.17 -24.92 -9.51
C TYR A 84 17.58 -25.30 -9.07
N LYS A 85 17.92 -25.07 -7.79
CA LYS A 85 19.22 -25.44 -7.22
C LYS A 85 19.48 -26.94 -7.29
N GLU A 86 18.48 -27.79 -7.00
CA GLU A 86 18.59 -29.24 -7.18
C GLU A 86 18.83 -29.64 -8.64
N ALA A 87 18.29 -28.89 -9.58
CA ALA A 87 18.52 -29.06 -11.02
C ALA A 87 19.81 -28.38 -11.53
N GLY A 88 20.65 -27.83 -10.65
CA GLY A 88 21.89 -27.13 -11.01
C GLY A 88 21.67 -25.81 -11.76
N LYS A 89 20.50 -25.20 -11.63
CA LYS A 89 20.13 -23.94 -12.31
C LYS A 89 19.78 -22.88 -11.27
N ASN A 90 20.07 -21.61 -11.54
CA ASN A 90 19.47 -20.51 -10.77
C ASN A 90 18.35 -19.88 -11.58
N TRP A 91 17.22 -19.52 -10.94
CA TRP A 91 16.10 -18.94 -11.68
C TRP A 91 16.54 -17.70 -12.46
N SER A 92 17.30 -16.77 -11.88
CA SER A 92 18.09 -15.80 -12.65
C SER A 92 19.52 -15.68 -12.13
N GLU A 93 20.47 -16.27 -12.84
CA GLU A 93 21.89 -16.23 -12.48
C GLU A 93 22.43 -14.80 -12.37
N LYS A 94 22.02 -13.92 -13.30
CA LYS A 94 22.44 -12.51 -13.35
C LYS A 94 21.53 -11.56 -12.56
N GLY A 95 20.48 -12.06 -11.92
CA GLY A 95 19.58 -11.24 -11.08
C GLY A 95 18.62 -10.34 -11.85
N TRP A 96 18.51 -9.09 -11.41
CA TRP A 96 17.72 -8.03 -12.01
C TRP A 96 18.41 -6.67 -11.80
N CYS A 97 18.10 -5.70 -12.66
CA CYS A 97 18.61 -4.35 -12.58
C CYS A 97 17.48 -3.32 -12.64
N ARG A 98 17.72 -2.14 -12.07
CA ARG A 98 16.82 -0.99 -12.13
C ARG A 98 17.50 0.14 -12.89
N THR A 99 16.77 0.76 -13.80
CA THR A 99 17.17 1.99 -14.48
C THR A 99 16.27 3.14 -14.04
N VAL A 100 16.48 4.32 -14.63
CA VAL A 100 15.58 5.46 -14.46
C VAL A 100 14.18 5.19 -15.02
N VAL A 101 14.07 4.34 -16.06
CA VAL A 101 12.81 4.02 -16.75
C VAL A 101 12.02 2.91 -16.04
N GLY A 102 12.70 1.80 -15.68
CA GLY A 102 12.04 0.56 -15.28
C GLY A 102 12.93 -0.39 -14.50
N SER A 103 12.36 -1.50 -14.04
CA SER A 103 13.11 -2.63 -13.47
C SER A 103 13.08 -3.81 -14.45
N PHE A 104 14.22 -4.43 -14.72
CA PHE A 104 14.36 -5.46 -15.75
C PHE A 104 15.04 -6.70 -15.19
N VAL A 105 14.52 -7.89 -15.52
CA VAL A 105 15.12 -9.17 -15.11
C VAL A 105 16.24 -9.52 -16.07
N CYS A 106 17.46 -9.76 -15.55
CA CYS A 106 18.65 -10.04 -16.36
C CYS A 106 18.63 -11.48 -16.92
N LYS A 107 17.71 -11.73 -17.84
CA LYS A 107 17.48 -13.01 -18.53
C LYS A 107 17.45 -12.77 -20.02
N LYS A 108 17.94 -13.74 -20.80
CA LYS A 108 17.98 -13.66 -22.27
C LYS A 108 16.59 -13.47 -22.92
N LYS A 109 15.53 -13.94 -22.28
CA LYS A 109 14.14 -13.80 -22.77
C LYS A 109 13.60 -12.37 -22.64
N TYR A 110 14.10 -11.59 -21.69
CA TYR A 110 13.57 -10.26 -21.39
C TYR A 110 14.41 -9.21 -22.09
N LEU A 111 13.75 -8.21 -22.65
CA LEU A 111 14.36 -7.08 -23.31
C LEU A 111 14.25 -5.84 -22.41
N MET A 112 15.29 -5.01 -22.43
CA MET A 112 15.31 -3.68 -21.83
C MET A 112 14.96 -2.65 -22.89
N ASP A 113 14.09 -1.73 -22.53
CA ASP A 113 13.77 -0.55 -23.32
C ASP A 113 14.03 0.70 -22.50
N THR A 114 14.07 1.84 -23.18
CA THR A 114 14.32 3.16 -22.60
C THR A 114 13.10 4.08 -22.70
N ASN A 115 11.90 3.51 -22.85
CA ASN A 115 10.68 4.28 -23.07
C ASN A 115 9.91 4.55 -21.76
N PHE A 116 9.93 5.79 -21.28
CA PHE A 116 9.20 6.21 -20.08
C PHE A 116 7.68 6.01 -20.17
N ASP A 117 7.09 6.12 -21.36
CA ASP A 117 5.63 6.04 -21.52
C ASP A 117 5.11 4.60 -21.33
N GLU A 118 5.96 3.60 -21.54
CA GLU A 118 5.61 2.19 -21.41
C GLU A 118 5.70 1.69 -19.97
N HIS A 119 6.38 2.42 -19.07
CA HIS A 119 6.57 2.03 -17.68
C HIS A 119 5.91 3.05 -16.74
N LYS A 120 4.81 2.65 -16.10
CA LYS A 120 4.12 3.50 -15.10
C LYS A 120 5.03 3.96 -13.95
N SER A 121 6.08 3.18 -13.62
CA SER A 121 7.04 3.48 -12.57
C SER A 121 8.33 2.68 -12.75
N ARG A 122 9.47 3.29 -12.38
CA ARG A 122 10.80 2.64 -12.37
C ARG A 122 10.88 1.36 -11.53
N TYR A 123 9.97 1.20 -10.58
CA TYR A 123 9.91 0.04 -9.69
C TYR A 123 9.16 -1.14 -10.30
N MET A 124 8.56 -0.98 -11.48
CA MET A 124 7.76 -2.02 -12.12
C MET A 124 8.60 -2.86 -13.07
N PHE A 125 8.34 -4.17 -13.06
CA PHE A 125 8.97 -5.14 -13.97
C PHE A 125 8.19 -5.35 -15.27
N SER A 126 7.01 -4.77 -15.39
CA SER A 126 6.06 -5.04 -16.46
C SER A 126 5.45 -3.75 -16.98
N LYS A 127 5.38 -3.63 -18.31
CA LYS A 127 4.76 -2.51 -19.02
C LYS A 127 3.27 -2.34 -18.69
N SER A 128 2.57 -3.45 -18.51
CA SER A 128 1.12 -3.50 -18.27
C SER A 128 0.73 -3.78 -16.81
N GLY A 129 1.67 -3.60 -15.87
CA GLY A 129 1.40 -3.91 -14.47
C GLY A 129 0.32 -3.00 -13.89
N ASN A 130 -0.58 -3.59 -13.09
CA ASN A 130 -1.47 -2.79 -12.26
C ASN A 130 -0.67 -2.22 -11.08
N THR A 131 -0.95 -0.98 -10.68
CA THR A 131 -0.43 -0.46 -9.40
C THR A 131 -1.03 -1.24 -8.23
N TYR A 132 -0.45 -1.14 -7.04
CA TYR A 132 -1.02 -1.76 -5.84
C TYR A 132 -2.48 -1.35 -5.64
N VAL A 133 -2.80 -0.06 -5.85
CA VAL A 133 -4.15 0.48 -5.74
C VAL A 133 -5.10 -0.20 -6.73
N GLU A 134 -4.72 -0.23 -8.01
CA GLU A 134 -5.50 -0.89 -9.06
C GLU A 134 -5.69 -2.40 -8.76
N PHE A 135 -4.69 -3.06 -8.19
CA PHE A 135 -4.78 -4.47 -7.81
C PHE A 135 -5.78 -4.67 -6.66
N VAL A 136 -5.74 -3.82 -5.64
CA VAL A 136 -6.65 -3.86 -4.49
C VAL A 136 -8.08 -3.58 -4.92
N GLU A 137 -8.30 -2.66 -5.86
CA GLU A 137 -9.64 -2.33 -6.36
C GLU A 137 -10.23 -3.43 -7.24
N LYS A 138 -9.44 -3.98 -8.17
CA LYS A 138 -9.89 -5.02 -9.10
C LYS A 138 -10.12 -6.38 -8.42
N ARG A 139 -9.66 -6.56 -7.18
CA ARG A 139 -9.78 -7.82 -6.44
C ARG A 139 -11.23 -8.08 -6.02
N LYS A 140 -11.80 -9.19 -6.49
CA LYS A 140 -13.18 -9.61 -6.16
C LYS A 140 -13.31 -10.24 -4.77
N ASN A 141 -12.37 -11.12 -4.40
CA ASN A 141 -12.43 -11.91 -3.17
C ASN A 141 -11.52 -11.34 -2.09
N ALA A 142 -11.96 -11.36 -0.83
CA ALA A 142 -11.14 -10.95 0.30
C ALA A 142 -10.08 -12.02 0.65
N THR A 143 -8.88 -11.56 0.98
CA THR A 143 -7.77 -12.38 1.47
C THR A 143 -7.94 -12.68 2.96
N LYS A 144 -7.25 -13.70 3.48
CA LYS A 144 -7.29 -14.06 4.92
C LYS A 144 -6.91 -12.88 5.84
N LYS A 145 -5.91 -12.09 5.44
CA LYS A 145 -5.49 -10.89 6.18
C LYS A 145 -6.53 -9.78 6.13
N GLU A 146 -7.13 -9.55 4.97
CA GLU A 146 -8.25 -8.60 4.81
C GLU A 146 -9.46 -9.00 5.66
N ILE A 147 -9.78 -10.30 5.77
CA ILE A 147 -10.84 -10.81 6.64
C ILE A 147 -10.50 -10.54 8.12
N ALA A 148 -9.27 -10.86 8.56
CA ALA A 148 -8.83 -10.57 9.92
C ALA A 148 -8.89 -9.08 10.27
N PHE A 149 -8.57 -8.22 9.29
CA PHE A 149 -8.69 -6.77 9.42
C PHE A 149 -10.15 -6.34 9.56
N ALA A 150 -11.04 -6.82 8.69
CA ALA A 150 -12.49 -6.56 8.78
C ALA A 150 -13.07 -6.98 10.15
N LEU A 151 -12.70 -8.16 10.63
CA LEU A 151 -13.12 -8.68 11.95
C LEU A 151 -12.59 -7.84 13.12
N SER A 152 -11.40 -7.26 12.98
CA SER A 152 -10.85 -6.37 14.00
C SER A 152 -11.67 -5.08 14.08
N ILE A 153 -12.10 -4.56 12.94
CA ILE A 153 -12.94 -3.35 12.87
C ILE A 153 -14.34 -3.60 13.42
N SER A 154 -14.96 -4.73 13.09
CA SER A 154 -16.29 -5.11 13.63
C SER A 154 -16.31 -5.34 15.14
N ARG A 155 -15.14 -5.39 15.80
CA ARG A 155 -15.01 -5.48 17.25
C ARG A 155 -14.99 -4.12 17.95
N GLY A 156 -15.12 -3.01 17.20
CA GLY A 156 -15.29 -1.67 17.78
C GLY A 156 -14.05 -0.78 17.67
N VAL A 157 -13.17 -1.03 16.70
CA VAL A 157 -12.05 -0.13 16.40
C VAL A 157 -12.61 1.09 15.66
N SER A 158 -12.74 2.22 16.36
CA SER A 158 -13.39 3.43 15.83
C SER A 158 -12.41 4.58 15.51
N ASN A 159 -11.27 4.65 16.18
CA ASN A 159 -10.32 5.74 15.96
C ASN A 159 -9.40 5.45 14.79
N THR A 160 -9.03 6.50 14.05
CA THR A 160 -8.05 6.42 12.96
C THR A 160 -6.73 5.80 13.41
N HIS A 161 -6.23 6.14 14.59
CA HIS A 161 -4.97 5.60 15.11
C HIS A 161 -5.05 4.08 15.31
N ASP A 162 -6.14 3.60 15.89
CA ASP A 162 -6.34 2.18 16.19
C ASP A 162 -6.52 1.35 14.91
N ILE A 163 -7.18 1.91 13.89
CA ILE A 163 -7.30 1.29 12.55
C ILE A 163 -5.92 1.11 11.92
N VAL A 164 -5.07 2.13 11.99
CA VAL A 164 -3.70 2.09 11.45
C VAL A 164 -2.86 1.08 12.22
N ALA A 165 -2.93 1.08 13.56
CA ALA A 165 -2.22 0.12 14.40
C ALA A 165 -2.61 -1.33 14.06
N LYS A 166 -3.92 -1.61 13.89
CA LYS A 166 -4.39 -2.95 13.50
C LYS A 166 -3.97 -3.34 12.09
N TYR A 167 -3.92 -2.38 11.16
CA TYR A 167 -3.38 -2.65 9.83
C TYR A 167 -1.90 -3.03 9.91
N MET A 168 -1.10 -2.26 10.66
CA MET A 168 0.33 -2.54 10.85
C MET A 168 0.57 -3.91 11.49
N GLU A 169 -0.22 -4.27 12.51
CA GLU A 169 -0.15 -5.57 13.19
C GLU A 169 -0.43 -6.75 12.23
N ILE A 170 -1.48 -6.66 11.40
CA ILE A 170 -1.90 -7.77 10.53
C ILE A 170 -1.04 -7.89 9.27
N PHE A 171 -0.64 -6.74 8.70
CA PHE A 171 0.11 -6.68 7.45
C PHE A 171 1.63 -6.59 7.66
N ALA A 172 2.11 -6.50 8.91
CA ALA A 172 3.52 -6.33 9.27
C ALA A 172 4.16 -5.15 8.51
N CYS A 173 3.47 -4.01 8.51
CA CYS A 173 3.93 -2.79 7.84
C CYS A 173 4.59 -1.87 8.87
N ASN A 174 5.83 -1.43 8.58
CA ASN A 174 6.60 -0.56 9.47
C ASN A 174 6.40 0.94 9.19
N ASP A 175 5.75 1.29 8.07
CA ASP A 175 5.55 2.67 7.63
C ASP A 175 4.12 3.13 7.96
N VAL A 176 4.01 4.08 8.90
CA VAL A 176 2.74 4.59 9.40
C VAL A 176 1.93 5.31 8.30
N VAL A 177 2.61 6.04 7.41
CA VAL A 177 1.95 6.83 6.36
C VAL A 177 1.34 5.89 5.32
N LYS A 178 2.10 4.88 4.88
CA LYS A 178 1.61 3.85 3.96
C LYS A 178 0.52 2.99 4.59
N ALA A 179 0.69 2.60 5.84
CA ALA A 179 -0.31 1.83 6.58
C ALA A 179 -1.65 2.59 6.64
N LYS A 180 -1.59 3.90 6.89
CA LYS A 180 -2.78 4.77 6.87
C LYS A 180 -3.45 4.76 5.50
N ALA A 181 -2.72 5.07 4.43
CA ALA A 181 -3.29 5.10 3.07
C ALA A 181 -3.91 3.75 2.68
N HIS A 182 -3.22 2.65 2.96
CA HIS A 182 -3.70 1.31 2.61
C HIS A 182 -4.88 0.83 3.46
N ALA A 183 -4.90 1.13 4.75
CA ALA A 183 -6.03 0.80 5.63
C ALA A 183 -7.31 1.48 5.14
N PHE A 184 -7.23 2.76 4.77
CA PHE A 184 -8.36 3.49 4.21
C PHE A 184 -8.78 2.98 2.84
N LEU A 185 -7.81 2.64 1.98
CA LEU A 185 -8.10 2.04 0.69
C LEU A 185 -8.88 0.73 0.83
N LEU A 186 -8.54 -0.10 1.82
CA LEU A 186 -9.26 -1.35 2.12
C LEU A 186 -10.67 -1.10 2.64
N LEU A 187 -10.85 -0.12 3.53
CA LEU A 187 -12.16 0.23 4.09
C LEU A 187 -13.14 0.73 3.03
N ARG A 188 -12.65 1.39 1.98
CA ARG A 188 -13.47 1.82 0.84
C ARG A 188 -14.02 0.64 0.02
N GLN A 189 -13.41 -0.54 0.11
CA GLN A 189 -13.79 -1.66 -0.72
C GLN A 189 -15.09 -2.30 -0.23
N GLU A 190 -16.08 -2.40 -1.12
CA GLU A 190 -17.39 -3.00 -0.82
C GLU A 190 -17.27 -4.44 -0.26
N ARG A 191 -16.28 -5.22 -0.73
CA ARG A 191 -16.03 -6.58 -0.22
C ARG A 191 -15.67 -6.61 1.27
N ILE A 192 -14.93 -5.61 1.74
CA ILE A 192 -14.51 -5.51 3.15
C ILE A 192 -15.68 -5.02 3.98
N MET A 193 -16.39 -3.99 3.49
CA MET A 193 -17.56 -3.45 4.17
C MET A 193 -18.67 -4.49 4.32
N ARG A 194 -18.86 -5.38 3.34
CA ARG A 194 -19.78 -6.52 3.45
C ARG A 194 -19.45 -7.44 4.61
N ILE A 195 -18.19 -7.83 4.77
CA ILE A 195 -17.76 -8.69 5.90
C ILE A 195 -18.03 -7.99 7.23
N VAL A 196 -17.67 -6.71 7.35
CA VAL A 196 -17.93 -5.92 8.56
C VAL A 196 -19.43 -5.85 8.86
N THR A 197 -20.26 -5.61 7.84
CA THR A 197 -21.71 -5.47 7.97
C THR A 197 -22.36 -6.78 8.42
N GLU A 198 -21.97 -7.91 7.85
CA GLU A 198 -22.52 -9.21 8.25
C GLU A 198 -22.12 -9.57 9.70
N GLU A 199 -20.89 -9.28 10.11
CA GLU A 199 -20.45 -9.49 11.49
C GLU A 199 -21.20 -8.60 12.49
N VAL A 200 -21.45 -7.33 12.14
CA VAL A 200 -22.24 -6.43 12.97
C VAL A 200 -23.70 -6.90 13.06
N LYS A 201 -24.29 -7.36 11.95
CA LYS A 201 -25.65 -7.95 11.95
C LYS A 201 -25.73 -9.18 12.84
N ASN A 202 -24.75 -10.09 12.77
CA ASN A 202 -24.71 -11.29 13.59
C ASN A 202 -24.67 -10.95 15.08
N LYS A 203 -23.79 -10.02 15.48
CA LYS A 203 -23.73 -9.54 16.87
C LYS A 203 -25.01 -8.80 17.29
N ALA A 204 -25.61 -8.01 16.40
CA ALA A 204 -26.87 -7.34 16.68
C ALA A 204 -28.00 -8.35 16.94
N ALA A 205 -28.05 -9.42 16.13
CA ALA A 205 -29.00 -10.52 16.33
C ALA A 205 -28.75 -11.28 17.65
N GLU A 206 -27.48 -11.51 18.03
CA GLU A 206 -27.13 -12.09 19.35
C GLU A 206 -27.61 -11.21 20.51
N LEU A 207 -27.60 -9.88 20.35
CA LEU A 207 -28.11 -8.91 21.32
C LEU A 207 -29.64 -8.74 21.26
N GLY A 208 -30.34 -9.47 20.39
CA GLY A 208 -31.80 -9.38 20.21
C GLY A 208 -32.25 -8.16 19.39
N ILE A 209 -31.32 -7.41 18.79
CA ILE A 209 -31.60 -6.31 17.87
C ILE A 209 -31.78 -6.92 16.48
N THR A 210 -32.94 -7.50 16.23
CA THR A 210 -33.30 -8.02 14.91
C THR A 210 -33.95 -6.92 14.05
N PRO A 211 -33.99 -7.09 12.72
CA PRO A 211 -34.74 -6.17 11.85
C PRO A 211 -36.21 -6.01 12.29
N GLU A 212 -36.84 -7.09 12.77
CA GLU A 212 -38.20 -7.08 13.30
C GLU A 212 -38.31 -6.25 14.58
N PHE A 213 -37.33 -6.36 15.48
CA PHE A 213 -37.27 -5.55 16.68
C PHE A 213 -37.20 -4.05 16.32
N VAL A 214 -36.33 -3.67 15.40
CA VAL A 214 -36.21 -2.28 14.94
C VAL A 214 -37.50 -1.79 14.29
N LEU A 215 -38.10 -2.58 13.39
CA LEU A 215 -39.36 -2.23 12.73
C LEU A 215 -40.51 -2.08 13.74
N SER A 216 -40.57 -2.95 14.74
CA SER A 216 -41.58 -2.85 15.80
C SER A 216 -41.44 -1.56 16.62
N GLY A 217 -40.20 -1.16 16.93
CA GLY A 217 -39.93 0.09 17.64
C GLY A 217 -40.28 1.34 16.82
N VAL A 218 -39.96 1.35 15.52
CA VAL A 218 -40.33 2.47 14.63
C VAL A 218 -41.84 2.55 14.43
N LYS A 219 -42.53 1.40 14.33
CA LYS A 219 -43.99 1.34 14.31
C LYS A 219 -44.62 1.92 15.58
N ASP A 220 -44.11 1.52 16.75
CA ASP A 220 -44.60 2.04 18.03
C ASP A 220 -44.42 3.56 18.13
N LEU A 221 -43.27 4.09 17.69
CA LEU A 221 -43.04 5.54 17.62
C LEU A 221 -44.00 6.24 16.64
N ALA A 222 -44.27 5.65 15.48
CA ALA A 222 -45.21 6.18 14.51
C ALA A 222 -46.64 6.29 15.07
N GLU A 223 -47.08 5.29 15.83
CA GLU A 223 -48.43 5.24 16.40
C GLU A 223 -48.55 6.09 17.68
N ASN A 224 -47.55 6.00 18.57
CA ASN A 224 -47.68 6.45 19.97
C ASN A 224 -46.87 7.70 20.32
N ALA A 225 -45.98 8.21 19.46
CA ALA A 225 -45.20 9.41 19.80
C ALA A 225 -46.10 10.65 20.01
N ARG A 226 -45.77 11.46 21.03
CA ARG A 226 -46.55 12.67 21.37
C ARG A 226 -46.33 13.82 20.40
N ARG A 227 -45.13 13.91 19.84
CA ARG A 227 -44.78 14.97 18.90
C ARG A 227 -45.06 14.52 17.47
N GLU A 228 -45.74 15.37 16.71
CA GLU A 228 -46.13 15.09 15.33
C GLU A 228 -44.92 14.92 14.41
N ASP A 229 -43.84 15.65 14.65
CA ASP A 229 -42.61 15.54 13.87
C ASP A 229 -41.92 14.17 14.06
N VAL A 230 -41.92 13.63 15.28
CA VAL A 230 -41.40 12.28 15.56
C VAL A 230 -42.28 11.20 14.93
N LYS A 231 -43.61 11.37 14.96
CA LYS A 231 -44.55 10.46 14.29
C LYS A 231 -44.34 10.44 12.78
N LEU A 232 -44.28 11.61 12.15
CA LEU A 232 -44.09 11.76 10.72
C LEU A 232 -42.74 11.17 10.29
N ASN A 233 -41.65 11.49 10.99
CA ASN A 233 -40.33 10.94 10.67
C ASN A 233 -40.26 9.42 10.85
N SER A 234 -40.97 8.86 11.84
CA SER A 234 -41.02 7.41 12.05
C SER A 234 -41.84 6.72 10.95
N LEU A 235 -42.96 7.32 10.52
CA LEU A 235 -43.75 6.85 9.38
C LEU A 235 -42.96 6.89 8.06
N ILE A 236 -42.23 7.98 7.79
CA ILE A 236 -41.35 8.08 6.61
C ILE A 236 -40.32 6.96 6.62
N LYS A 237 -39.63 6.74 7.74
CA LYS A 237 -38.66 5.64 7.89
C LYS A 237 -39.29 4.26 7.68
N CYS A 238 -40.51 4.03 8.13
CA CYS A 238 -41.25 2.80 7.83
C CYS A 238 -41.48 2.63 6.32
N GLY A 239 -41.86 3.69 5.62
CA GLY A 239 -41.99 3.70 4.16
C GLY A 239 -40.66 3.40 3.44
N ASP A 240 -39.56 3.96 3.93
CA ASP A 240 -38.20 3.71 3.42
C ASP A 240 -37.81 2.23 3.58
N TYR A 241 -38.10 1.61 4.73
CA TYR A 241 -37.83 0.19 4.97
C TYR A 241 -38.64 -0.75 4.07
N ILE A 242 -39.84 -0.35 3.67
CA ILE A 242 -40.72 -1.10 2.76
C ILE A 242 -40.39 -0.78 1.29
N GLU A 243 -39.41 0.08 1.04
CA GLU A 243 -39.01 0.58 -0.29
C GLU A 243 -40.19 1.20 -1.06
N MET A 244 -41.11 1.88 -0.37
CA MET A 244 -42.24 2.57 -1.03
C MET A 244 -41.76 3.70 -1.95
N GLU A 245 -40.51 4.15 -1.77
CA GLU A 245 -39.85 5.16 -2.59
C GLU A 245 -38.99 4.52 -3.69
N LYS A 246 -39.62 3.99 -4.75
CA LYS A 246 -38.96 3.75 -6.04
C LYS A 246 -39.86 4.17 -7.20
N GLU A 247 -39.72 5.44 -7.60
CA GLU A 247 -39.46 5.84 -8.99
C GLU A 247 -38.76 7.21 -8.99
N VAL A 248 -37.42 7.20 -8.90
CA VAL A 248 -36.47 7.87 -9.83
C VAL A 248 -35.06 7.46 -9.37
N GLY A 249 -34.38 6.61 -10.17
CA GLY A 249 -32.94 6.39 -10.12
C GLY A 249 -32.48 5.12 -9.40
N ASN A 250 -31.96 4.16 -10.17
CA ASN A 250 -31.32 2.92 -9.70
C ASN A 250 -30.38 3.13 -8.50
N SER A 251 -30.76 2.61 -7.33
CA SER A 251 -29.81 2.21 -6.30
C SER A 251 -30.30 0.98 -5.55
N SER A 252 -29.74 -0.16 -5.93
CA SER A 252 -29.85 -1.39 -5.15
C SER A 252 -28.61 -1.48 -4.27
N ASN A 253 -28.80 -1.50 -2.95
CA ASN A 253 -27.81 -1.70 -1.87
C ASN A 253 -26.91 -0.54 -1.41
N SER A 254 -27.14 0.73 -1.79
CA SER A 254 -26.24 1.83 -1.37
C SER A 254 -26.52 2.47 0.00
N ASN A 255 -27.68 2.26 0.64
CA ASN A 255 -28.08 3.17 1.73
C ASN A 255 -27.34 2.92 3.08
N MET A 256 -27.05 1.67 3.46
CA MET A 256 -26.22 1.42 4.65
C MET A 256 -24.72 1.69 4.40
N ILE A 257 -24.20 1.32 3.23
CA ILE A 257 -22.81 1.56 2.87
C ILE A 257 -22.55 3.06 2.67
N GLY A 258 -23.53 3.81 2.16
CA GLY A 258 -23.49 5.26 2.04
C GLY A 258 -23.57 5.99 3.37
N ALA A 259 -24.38 5.51 4.32
CA ALA A 259 -24.44 6.08 5.66
C ALA A 259 -23.10 5.93 6.40
N PHE A 260 -22.50 4.73 6.40
CA PHE A 260 -21.17 4.50 6.99
C PHE A 260 -20.04 5.18 6.20
N GLY A 261 -20.12 5.18 4.87
CA GLY A 261 -19.19 5.91 4.00
C GLY A 261 -19.19 7.40 4.31
N SER A 262 -20.36 8.01 4.50
CA SER A 262 -20.50 9.44 4.84
C SER A 262 -20.00 9.78 6.25
N VAL A 263 -20.05 8.83 7.19
CA VAL A 263 -19.49 9.00 8.55
C VAL A 263 -17.96 8.94 8.51
N ILE A 264 -17.40 8.00 7.75
CA ILE A 264 -15.96 7.90 7.51
C ILE A 264 -15.45 9.12 6.71
N GLU A 265 -16.18 9.60 5.71
CA GLU A 265 -15.81 10.78 4.92
C GLU A 265 -15.89 12.08 5.74
N ARG A 266 -16.93 12.24 6.59
CA ARG A 266 -17.06 13.42 7.46
C ARG A 266 -16.00 13.50 8.56
N GLN A 267 -15.54 12.36 9.07
CA GLN A 267 -14.48 12.34 10.08
C GLN A 267 -13.07 12.54 9.50
N ILE A 268 -12.86 12.37 8.19
CA ILE A 268 -11.51 12.15 7.64
C ILE A 268 -11.13 13.08 6.48
N GLY A 269 -12.01 13.96 6.02
CA GLY A 269 -11.62 15.05 5.10
C GLY A 269 -11.09 14.55 3.75
N GLY A 270 -12.00 14.18 2.84
CA GLY A 270 -11.69 13.50 1.58
C GLY A 270 -10.66 14.16 0.65
N SER A 271 -10.38 15.46 0.80
CA SER A 271 -9.37 16.17 -0.02
C SER A 271 -7.92 15.87 0.41
N ALA A 272 -7.66 15.66 1.70
CA ALA A 272 -6.31 15.37 2.22
C ALA A 272 -5.86 13.93 1.95
N MET A 273 -6.80 13.03 1.64
CA MET A 273 -6.50 11.62 1.44
C MET A 273 -6.03 11.33 0.01
N LYS A 274 -6.51 12.08 -0.99
CA LYS A 274 -6.08 11.93 -2.39
C LYS A 274 -4.61 12.32 -2.58
N SER A 275 -4.17 13.41 -1.93
CA SER A 275 -2.77 13.84 -1.92
C SER A 275 -1.86 12.82 -1.23
N LEU A 276 -2.27 12.24 -0.09
CA LEU A 276 -1.49 11.21 0.61
C LEU A 276 -1.35 9.91 -0.20
N ILE A 277 -2.36 9.53 -0.97
CA ILE A 277 -2.29 8.36 -1.86
C ILE A 277 -1.34 8.65 -3.02
N GLU A 278 -1.43 9.82 -3.65
CA GLU A 278 -0.52 10.23 -4.72
C GLU A 278 0.93 10.34 -4.22
N GLU A 279 1.18 10.89 -3.02
CA GLU A 279 2.51 10.95 -2.39
C GLU A 279 3.05 9.56 -2.01
N SER A 280 2.22 8.65 -1.48
CA SER A 280 2.64 7.28 -1.14
C SER A 280 2.98 6.41 -2.37
N THR A 281 2.48 6.77 -3.56
CA THR A 281 2.87 6.11 -4.82
C THR A 281 4.23 6.57 -5.34
N ILE A 282 4.78 7.67 -4.83
CA ILE A 282 6.06 8.26 -5.26
C ILE A 282 7.24 7.61 -4.52
N ASP A 283 7.07 7.15 -3.28
CA ASP A 283 8.13 6.50 -2.49
C ASP A 283 7.79 5.06 -2.08
N VAL A 284 7.83 4.13 -3.04
CA VAL A 284 7.96 2.70 -2.73
C VAL A 284 9.44 2.33 -2.64
N ASP A 285 10.08 2.74 -1.54
CA ASP A 285 11.28 2.06 -1.05
C ASP A 285 10.89 0.59 -0.78
N SER A 286 11.34 -0.26 -1.69
CA SER A 286 11.19 -1.72 -1.65
C SER A 286 12.45 -2.32 -1.03
N GLU A 287 12.71 -1.95 0.22
CA GLU A 287 13.47 -2.78 1.14
C GLU A 287 12.45 -3.40 2.12
N GLN A 288 12.58 -4.71 2.34
CA GLN A 288 11.68 -5.56 3.13
C GLN A 288 10.43 -6.13 2.43
N ILE A 289 10.63 -6.87 1.34
CA ILE A 289 9.90 -8.14 1.13
C ILE A 289 10.88 -9.20 0.63
N LEU A 290 11.95 -9.49 1.40
CA LEU A 290 12.75 -10.72 1.26
C LEU A 290 13.46 -11.04 2.59
N SER A 291 12.69 -11.20 3.66
CA SER A 291 13.10 -12.06 4.78
C SER A 291 12.00 -13.10 4.99
N GLY A 292 12.13 -14.22 4.29
CA GLY A 292 11.46 -15.44 4.73
C GLY A 292 12.08 -15.80 6.07
N THR A 293 11.31 -15.69 7.14
CA THR A 293 11.68 -16.35 8.39
C THR A 293 11.47 -17.83 8.21
N ASP A 294 12.59 -18.54 8.17
CA ASP A 294 12.69 -19.98 8.34
C ASP A 294 11.96 -20.40 9.62
N VAL A 295 10.91 -21.21 9.48
CA VAL A 295 10.46 -22.11 10.55
C VAL A 295 10.91 -23.50 10.15
N ALA A 296 12.21 -23.75 10.35
CA ALA A 296 12.75 -25.10 10.31
C ALA A 296 12.31 -25.81 11.60
N SER A 297 11.38 -26.74 11.43
CA SER A 297 11.05 -27.80 12.38
C SER A 297 12.32 -28.54 12.81
N SER A 298 12.69 -28.43 14.09
CA SER A 298 13.55 -29.42 14.74
C SER A 298 12.79 -29.97 15.95
N ARG A 299 12.47 -31.26 15.83
CA ARG A 299 12.13 -32.14 16.96
C ARG A 299 13.41 -32.36 17.77
N GLY A 300 13.34 -32.20 19.09
CA GLY A 300 14.29 -32.86 19.99
C GLY A 300 14.55 -32.16 21.32
N ALA A 301 14.13 -32.86 22.38
CA ALA A 301 14.62 -32.81 23.77
C ALA A 301 14.08 -31.72 24.72
N VAL A 302 13.49 -32.27 25.79
CA VAL A 302 13.02 -31.67 27.05
C VAL A 302 14.21 -31.34 27.95
N SER A 303 14.22 -30.16 28.57
CA SER A 303 14.65 -29.96 29.96
C SER A 303 14.21 -28.60 30.49
N ASN A 304 13.78 -28.60 31.76
CA ASN A 304 13.34 -27.47 32.57
C ASN A 304 14.39 -26.37 32.72
N ASP A 305 13.95 -25.12 32.92
CA ASP A 305 14.43 -24.24 33.99
C ASP A 305 13.62 -22.93 34.00
N GLY A 306 12.86 -22.73 35.07
CA GLY A 306 12.15 -21.49 35.37
C GLY A 306 12.94 -20.72 36.41
N ASP A 307 13.58 -19.62 36.00
CA ASP A 307 14.06 -18.56 36.91
C ASP A 307 14.48 -17.24 36.21
N ASN A 308 14.22 -17.08 34.90
CA ASN A 308 14.67 -15.90 34.14
C ASN A 308 13.57 -14.88 33.77
N LYS A 309 12.32 -15.06 34.24
CA LYS A 309 11.19 -14.22 33.83
C LYS A 309 10.98 -12.92 34.62
N GLU A 310 11.62 -12.73 35.77
CA GLU A 310 11.38 -11.54 36.60
C GLU A 310 12.32 -10.35 36.32
N LYS A 311 13.48 -10.57 35.68
CA LYS A 311 14.41 -9.47 35.34
C LYS A 311 14.12 -8.77 34.00
N GLU A 312 13.42 -9.43 33.07
CA GLU A 312 13.01 -8.80 31.80
C GLU A 312 11.81 -7.86 31.96
N ILE A 313 10.98 -8.08 32.98
CA ILE A 313 9.76 -7.27 33.20
C ILE A 313 10.12 -5.93 33.86
N SER A 314 11.11 -5.87 34.75
CA SER A 314 11.51 -4.62 35.40
C SER A 314 12.20 -3.64 34.45
N GLY A 315 12.98 -4.14 33.49
CA GLY A 315 13.67 -3.29 32.49
C GLY A 315 12.72 -2.64 31.49
N ASN A 316 11.66 -3.33 31.06
CA ASN A 316 10.68 -2.78 30.12
C ASN A 316 9.79 -1.69 30.75
N ILE A 317 9.53 -1.76 32.06
CA ILE A 317 8.73 -0.76 32.78
C ILE A 317 9.50 0.57 32.95
N GLU A 318 10.84 0.54 33.05
CA GLU A 318 11.65 1.77 33.09
C GLU A 318 11.73 2.46 31.72
N VAL A 319 11.84 1.70 30.64
CA VAL A 319 11.86 2.24 29.26
C VAL A 319 10.51 2.88 28.88
N GLU A 320 9.38 2.30 29.29
CA GLU A 320 8.06 2.89 29.05
C GLU A 320 7.85 4.21 29.83
N ARG A 321 8.43 4.35 31.03
CA ARG A 321 8.31 5.59 31.81
C ARG A 321 9.07 6.77 31.20
N ASP A 322 10.21 6.52 30.57
CA ASP A 322 11.00 7.58 29.96
C ASP A 322 10.40 8.04 28.61
N ILE A 323 9.80 7.13 27.84
CA ILE A 323 9.03 7.48 26.62
C ILE A 323 7.80 8.34 26.99
N VAL A 324 7.09 8.01 28.07
CA VAL A 324 5.92 8.78 28.53
C VAL A 324 6.31 10.18 29.04
N LYS A 325 7.51 10.34 29.62
CA LYS A 325 8.04 11.66 30.03
C LYS A 325 8.39 12.53 28.83
N ASP A 326 9.02 11.96 27.80
CA ASP A 326 9.37 12.68 26.57
C ASP A 326 8.12 13.14 25.80
N VAL A 327 7.11 12.28 25.70
CA VAL A 327 5.84 12.64 25.04
C VAL A 327 5.11 13.75 25.80
N ARG A 328 5.14 13.73 27.15
CA ARG A 328 4.58 14.82 27.97
C ARG A 328 5.35 16.14 27.84
N GLY A 329 6.68 16.07 27.68
CA GLY A 329 7.52 17.24 27.38
C GLY A 329 7.15 17.89 26.06
N CYS A 330 7.11 17.09 24.98
CA CYS A 330 6.74 17.55 23.64
C CYS A 330 5.33 18.15 23.57
N LEU A 331 4.37 17.58 24.30
CA LEU A 331 2.99 18.09 24.32
C LEU A 331 2.85 19.41 25.10
N LYS A 332 3.62 19.61 26.18
CA LYS A 332 3.68 20.90 26.89
C LYS A 332 4.35 21.99 26.05
N GLU A 333 5.40 21.65 25.31
CA GLU A 333 6.08 22.58 24.39
C GLU A 333 5.18 22.99 23.22
N ALA A 334 4.29 22.09 22.78
CA ALA A 334 3.29 22.37 21.76
C ALA A 334 2.03 23.11 22.30
N GLY A 335 2.05 23.57 23.56
CA GLY A 335 0.98 24.38 24.14
C GLY A 335 -0.28 23.59 24.52
N TYR A 336 -0.23 22.26 24.51
CA TYR A 336 -1.31 21.42 24.98
C TYR A 336 -1.19 21.21 26.50
N SER A 337 -2.29 21.40 27.23
CA SER A 337 -2.38 21.03 28.64
C SER A 337 -2.41 19.51 28.75
N VAL A 338 -1.40 18.92 29.41
CA VAL A 338 -1.30 17.46 29.67
C VAL A 338 -1.45 17.14 31.14
#